data_AF-A0A8K1NSC6-F1
#
_entry.id   AF-A0A8K1NSC6-F1
#
_cell.length_a   1.000
_cell.length_b   1.000
_cell.length_c   1.000
_cell.angle_alpha   90.00
_cell.angle_beta   90.00
_cell.angle_gamma   90.00
#
_symmetry.space_group_name_H-M   'P 1'
#
loop_
_entity.id
_entity.type
_entity.pdbx_description
1 polymer ?
#
loop_
_entity_poly.entity_id
_entity_poly.type
_entity_poly.pdbx_seq_one_letter_code
_entity_poly.pdbx_strand_id
1 'polypeptide(L)'
;ARPDWMIITVLPVPPPPVRPSIQMDGAGRGEDDLTHKLADVLKANQNVRRCESEGQPAHVISEFETLLQFHCATYMDNEMAGQPQALQKSGRP
;
A
#
# COMPACT_ATOMS: atom_id res chain seq x y z
N ALA A 1 -9.43 1.65 -24.82
CA ALA A 1 -9.43 1.65 -23.34
C ALA A 1 -10.86 1.46 -22.86
N ARG A 2 -11.12 0.58 -21.88
CA ARG A 2 -12.44 0.44 -21.29
C ARG A 2 -12.52 1.20 -19.95
N PRO A 3 -13.60 1.94 -19.66
CA PRO A 3 -13.70 2.73 -18.43
C PRO A 3 -13.60 1.94 -17.13
N ASP A 4 -14.07 0.68 -17.11
CA ASP A 4 -14.01 -0.18 -15.92
C ASP A 4 -12.57 -0.54 -15.51
N TRP A 5 -11.59 -0.42 -16.42
CA TRP A 5 -10.18 -0.63 -16.10
C TRP A 5 -9.57 0.49 -15.25
N MET A 6 -10.27 1.61 -15.07
CA MET A 6 -9.82 2.67 -14.16
C MET A 6 -10.00 2.27 -12.68
N ILE A 7 -10.76 1.22 -12.40
CA ILE A 7 -10.95 0.65 -11.07
C ILE A 7 -10.02 -0.55 -10.92
N ILE A 8 -9.04 -0.44 -10.02
CA ILE A 8 -8.07 -1.52 -9.78
C ILE A 8 -8.72 -2.61 -8.92
N THR A 9 -8.96 -3.78 -9.50
CA THR A 9 -9.37 -4.99 -8.77
C THR A 9 -8.20 -5.96 -8.52
N VAL A 10 -7.13 -5.84 -9.32
CA VAL A 10 -5.89 -6.59 -9.21
C VAL A 10 -4.73 -5.63 -9.37
N LEU A 11 -3.96 -5.41 -8.29
CA LEU A 11 -2.77 -4.56 -8.31
C LEU A 11 -1.55 -5.37 -8.76
N PRO A 12 -0.88 -5.02 -9.87
CA PRO A 12 0.31 -5.74 -10.30
C PRO A 12 1.49 -5.48 -9.37
N VAL A 13 2.26 -6.53 -9.06
CA VAL A 13 3.49 -6.42 -8.27
C VAL A 13 4.68 -6.38 -9.22
N PRO A 14 5.49 -5.30 -9.23
CA PRO A 14 6.64 -5.20 -10.10
C PRO A 14 7.75 -6.21 -9.71
N PRO A 15 8.53 -6.70 -10.69
CA PRO A 15 9.58 -7.67 -10.45
C PRO A 15 10.77 -7.04 -9.69
N PRO A 16 11.66 -7.84 -9.08
CA PRO A 16 12.78 -7.35 -8.28
C PRO A 16 13.67 -6.27 -8.93
N PRO A 17 13.95 -6.28 -10.26
CA PRO A 17 14.73 -5.22 -10.89
C PRO A 17 14.12 -3.81 -10.79
N VAL A 18 12.80 -3.72 -10.65
CA VAL A 18 12.05 -2.44 -10.50
C VAL A 18 11.92 -2.04 -9.02
N ARG A 19 12.14 -2.99 -8.10
CA ARG A 19 12.12 -2.79 -6.64
C ARG A 19 13.39 -3.36 -6.00
N PRO A 20 14.58 -2.83 -6.35
CA PRO A 20 15.87 -3.44 -6.02
C PRO A 20 16.11 -3.43 -4.51
N SER A 21 16.46 -4.58 -3.94
CA SER A 21 16.82 -4.67 -2.51
C SER A 21 18.00 -3.75 -2.19
N ILE A 22 17.87 -2.93 -1.15
CA ILE A 22 18.91 -1.97 -0.73
C ILE A 22 19.76 -2.62 0.36
N GLN A 23 21.07 -2.72 0.14
CA GLN A 23 21.97 -3.09 1.24
C GLN A 23 22.25 -1.83 2.05
N MET A 24 21.90 -1.82 3.34
CA MET A 24 22.31 -0.75 4.24
C MET A 24 23.73 -1.03 4.72
N ASP A 25 24.64 -0.07 4.53
CA ASP A 25 26.01 -0.12 5.07
C ASP A 25 25.95 -0.24 6.60
N GLY A 26 26.26 -1.43 7.12
CA GLY A 26 26.37 -1.67 8.56
C GLY A 26 25.62 -2.87 9.15
N ALA A 27 25.11 -3.82 8.33
CA ALA A 27 24.56 -5.14 8.71
C ALA A 27 23.03 -5.31 8.74
N GLY A 28 22.29 -4.55 7.93
CA GLY A 28 20.86 -4.77 7.69
C GLY A 28 20.52 -4.91 6.20
N ARG A 29 19.70 -5.91 5.85
CA ARG A 29 18.99 -5.88 4.55
C ARG A 29 17.89 -4.81 4.65
N GLY A 30 18.02 -3.73 3.89
CA GLY A 30 16.93 -2.78 3.66
C GLY A 30 16.07 -3.27 2.50
N GLU A 31 14.75 -3.26 2.65
CA GLU A 31 13.87 -3.43 1.51
C GLU A 31 13.73 -2.10 0.75
N ASP A 32 13.51 -2.18 -0.57
CA ASP A 32 13.19 -1.02 -1.40
C ASP A 32 11.92 -0.30 -0.89
N ASP A 33 11.79 1.00 -1.17
CA ASP A 33 10.65 1.81 -0.76
C ASP A 33 9.33 1.25 -1.32
N LEU A 34 9.32 0.76 -2.57
CA LEU A 34 8.14 0.12 -3.18
C LEU A 34 7.79 -1.18 -2.48
N THR A 35 8.78 -1.94 -2.02
CA THR A 35 8.56 -3.20 -1.31
C THR A 35 7.90 -2.97 0.03
N HIS A 36 8.36 -1.98 0.79
CA HIS A 36 7.71 -1.58 2.04
C HIS A 36 6.26 -1.15 1.81
N LYS A 37 6.03 -0.31 0.79
CA LYS A 37 4.68 0.18 0.51
C LYS A 37 3.73 -0.95 0.08
N LEU A 38 4.21 -1.90 -0.72
CA LEU A 38 3.46 -3.12 -1.08
C LEU A 38 3.12 -3.98 0.13
N ALA A 39 4.02 -4.08 1.11
CA ALA A 39 3.75 -4.79 2.36
C ALA A 39 2.62 -4.13 3.16
N ASP A 40 2.54 -2.80 3.17
CA ASP A 40 1.45 -2.07 3.84
C ASP A 40 0.12 -2.22 3.09
N VAL A 41 0.13 -2.17 1.75
CA VAL A 41 -1.06 -2.49 0.92
C VAL A 41 -1.57 -3.89 1.24
N LEU A 42 -0.67 -4.88 1.33
CA LEU A 42 -1.04 -6.26 1.64
C LEU A 42 -1.69 -6.40 3.03
N LYS A 43 -1.09 -5.77 4.05
CA LYS A 43 -1.64 -5.78 5.42
C LYS A 43 -3.02 -5.11 5.48
N ALA A 44 -3.18 -3.96 4.84
CA ALA A 44 -4.46 -3.25 4.79
C ALA A 44 -5.55 -4.11 4.12
N ASN A 45 -5.22 -4.76 2.99
CA ASN A 45 -6.14 -5.65 2.28
C ASN A 45 -6.54 -6.88 3.13
N GLN A 46 -5.58 -7.48 3.85
CA GLN A 46 -5.86 -8.58 4.76
C GLN A 46 -6.78 -8.15 5.91
N ASN A 47 -6.60 -6.94 6.45
CA ASN A 47 -7.46 -6.41 7.50
C ASN A 47 -8.89 -6.19 7.01
N VAL A 48 -9.10 -5.62 5.82
CA VAL A 48 -10.44 -5.48 5.22
C VAL A 48 -11.12 -6.84 5.12
N ARG A 49 -10.47 -7.81 4.48
CA ARG A 49 -11.01 -9.18 4.32
C ARG A 49 -11.33 -9.85 5.65
N ARG A 50 -10.48 -9.63 6.65
CA ARG A 50 -10.70 -10.15 8.00
C ARG A 50 -11.94 -9.52 8.62
N CYS A 51 -12.06 -8.20 8.61
CA CYS A 51 -13.21 -7.48 9.15
C CYS A 51 -14.52 -7.90 8.48
N GLU A 52 -14.52 -8.08 7.16
CA GLU A 52 -15.66 -8.63 6.41
C GLU A 52 -16.02 -10.05 6.88
N SER A 53 -15.01 -10.93 6.97
CA SER A 53 -15.22 -12.33 7.36
C SER A 53 -15.70 -12.52 8.81
N GLU A 54 -15.29 -11.62 9.70
CA GLU A 54 -15.70 -11.62 11.12
C GLU A 54 -17.05 -10.92 11.33
N GLY A 55 -17.64 -10.32 10.30
CA GLY A 55 -18.91 -9.60 10.39
C GLY A 55 -18.81 -8.32 11.22
N GLN A 56 -17.67 -7.61 11.14
CA GLN A 56 -17.49 -6.34 11.83
C GLN A 56 -18.51 -5.29 11.33
N PRO A 57 -18.84 -4.28 12.14
CA PRO A 57 -19.77 -3.22 11.73
C PRO A 57 -19.31 -2.51 10.44
N ALA A 58 -20.26 -2.13 9.59
CA ALA A 58 -19.98 -1.53 8.28
C ALA A 58 -19.08 -0.28 8.34
N HIS A 59 -19.19 0.53 9.40
CA HIS A 59 -18.33 1.71 9.56
C HIS A 59 -16.85 1.33 9.78
N VAL A 60 -16.59 0.23 10.51
CA VAL A 60 -15.23 -0.26 10.74
C VAL A 60 -14.63 -0.79 9.43
N ILE A 61 -15.41 -1.53 8.64
CA ILE A 61 -14.97 -2.02 7.33
C ILE A 61 -14.63 -0.83 6.42
N SER A 62 -15.49 0.19 6.37
CA SER A 62 -15.27 1.41 5.57
C SER A 62 -14.01 2.19 5.98
N GLU A 63 -13.67 2.23 7.27
CA GLU A 63 -12.40 2.82 7.74
C GLU A 63 -11.19 2.05 7.20
N PHE A 64 -11.20 0.71 7.23
CA PHE A 64 -10.12 -0.11 6.68
C PHE A 64 -10.06 -0.07 5.14
N GLU A 65 -11.20 0.01 4.47
CA GLU A 65 -11.27 0.23 3.02
C GLU A 65 -10.63 1.57 2.63
N THR A 66 -10.93 2.63 3.38
CA THR A 66 -10.33 3.96 3.18
C THR A 66 -8.82 3.91 3.38
N LEU A 67 -8.35 3.18 4.40
CA LEU A 67 -6.92 2.98 4.63
C LEU A 67 -6.26 2.20 3.48
N LEU A 68 -6.88 1.14 2.97
CA LEU A 68 -6.39 0.41 1.79
C LEU A 68 -6.31 1.33 0.57
N GLN A 69 -7.34 2.13 0.32
CA GLN A 69 -7.38 3.10 -0.76
C GLN A 69 -6.24 4.11 -0.64
N PHE A 70 -5.97 4.61 0.57
CA PHE A 70 -4.84 5.49 0.85
C PHE A 70 -3.50 4.85 0.48
N HIS A 71 -3.26 3.60 0.91
CA HIS A 71 -2.02 2.88 0.59
C HIS A 71 -1.86 2.61 -0.91
N CYS A 72 -2.94 2.26 -1.61
CA CYS A 72 -2.92 2.08 -3.06
C CYS A 72 -2.65 3.40 -3.81
N ALA A 73 -3.27 4.50 -3.39
CA ALA A 73 -3.08 5.80 -4.01
C ALA A 73 -1.64 6.31 -3.84
N THR A 74 -1.14 6.31 -2.60
CA THR A 74 0.23 6.78 -2.29
C THR A 74 1.33 5.84 -2.76
N TYR A 75 1.00 4.60 -3.14
CA TYR A 75 1.90 3.71 -3.87
C TYR A 75 2.13 4.17 -5.31
N MET A 76 1.10 4.72 -5.96
CA MET A 76 1.15 5.20 -7.33
C MET A 76 1.66 6.65 -7.41
N ASP A 77 1.19 7.50 -6.49
CA ASP A 77 1.53 8.92 -6.40
C ASP A 77 1.48 9.38 -4.93
N ASN A 78 2.66 9.53 -4.31
CA ASN A 78 2.79 10.00 -2.93
C ASN A 78 2.76 11.54 -2.80
N GLU A 79 2.64 12.27 -3.91
CA GLU A 79 2.55 13.74 -3.94
C GLU A 79 1.13 14.23 -4.29
N MET A 80 0.16 13.31 -4.30
CA MET A 80 -1.22 13.61 -4.68
C MET A 80 -1.83 14.73 -3.82
N ALA A 81 -2.27 15.80 -4.48
CA ALA A 81 -2.83 16.97 -3.83
C ALA A 81 -4.07 16.62 -2.98
N GLY A 82 -4.09 17.10 -1.73
CA GLY A 82 -5.20 16.86 -0.80
C GLY A 82 -5.15 15.52 -0.06
N GLN A 83 -4.13 14.68 -0.30
CA GLN A 83 -3.83 13.53 0.56
C GLN A 83 -2.57 13.77 1.39
N PRO A 84 -2.50 13.22 2.63
CA PRO A 84 -1.26 13.22 3.38
C PRO A 84 -0.23 12.32 2.69
N GLN A 85 1.05 12.67 2.81
CA GLN A 85 2.11 11.81 2.30
C GLN A 85 2.25 10.59 3.21
N ALA A 86 2.42 9.41 2.60
CA ALA A 86 2.87 8.26 3.35
C ALA A 86 4.33 8.47 3.75
N LEU A 87 4.64 8.22 5.02
CA LEU A 87 5.98 8.34 5.57
C LEU A 87 6.44 6.98 6.06
N GLN A 88 7.70 6.64 5.79
CA GLN A 88 8.39 5.53 6.41
C GLN A 88 8.69 5.83 7.88
N LYS A 89 9.07 4.80 8.64
CA LYS A 89 9.47 4.94 10.05
C LYS A 89 10.65 5.90 10.26
N SER A 90 11.48 6.08 9.23
CA SER A 90 12.59 7.03 9.21
C SER A 90 12.15 8.48 8.99
N GLY A 91 10.86 8.73 8.72
CA GLY A 91 10.31 10.03 8.33
C GLY A 91 10.52 10.37 6.85
N ARG A 92 11.13 9.46 6.08
CA ARG A 92 11.27 9.60 4.63
C ARG A 92 9.91 9.36 3.95
N PRO A 93 9.48 10.21 3.00
CA PRO A 93 8.29 9.95 2.19
C PRO A 93 8.44 8.71 1.31
#